data_AF-A0A1H9NKI2-F1
#
_entry.id   AF-A0A1H9NKI2-F1
#
_cell.length_a   1.000
_cell.length_b   1.000
_cell.length_c   1.000
_cell.angle_alpha   90.00
_cell.angle_beta   90.00
_cell.angle_gamma   90.00
#
_symmetry.space_group_name_H-M   'P 1'
#
loop_
_entity.id
_entity.type
_entity.pdbx_description
1 polymer ?
#
loop_
_entity_poly.entity_id
_entity_poly.type
_entity_poly.pdbx_seq_one_letter_code
_entity_poly.pdbx_strand_id
1 'polypeptide(L)'
;MAETPWEPPLAGTEVEHLLGALDRQRATFRWKADAYGRAGLSAALATSTMTLGGLLKHLALVEDSYASIKLHGVELGEPWTSMPGSEEHGFEWSTAAADDPAWLYALYDGAVERARQAYAAALLRDGLDQAVHVGRDQGLVVSLRRLTFDLLEEYARHTGHADLLSEAAGGRVGEDPPPGWRPLGAVDDGPARQAPVPRFEDRRMAGAVIRDVDLTGADLRHVDLSGATVRAADLSGSTWHGVDLVDVTITAGDLERVTVNDVDVAELVGAELDRRDPDRPLTRPADADGFRRAWDLLERRWAETVEHARRLPPERLHASVAGEWSFVETLRHLVFATECWVGRGVRGEAYPWGPLSLPWDEAPDAMGFPRDRAARPSLDKVLALRAEAQAAVRTVVDGLTDDGLDVVPAVADGPGWPPPGHTVRQCLLTVLNEEYAHRLFAERDLAVLEEGGEGP
;
A
#
# COMPACT_ATOMS: atom_id res chain seq x y z
N MET A 1 -24.89 0.92 7.05
CA MET A 1 -24.12 2.15 6.79
C MET A 1 -24.99 3.35 7.13
N ALA A 2 -24.42 4.42 7.67
CA ALA A 2 -25.16 5.65 7.90
C ALA A 2 -25.66 6.21 6.56
N GLU A 3 -26.88 6.75 6.52
CA GLU A 3 -27.47 7.36 5.32
C GLU A 3 -26.67 8.60 4.84
N THR A 4 -25.83 9.16 5.71
CA THR A 4 -25.04 10.39 5.48
C THR A 4 -23.59 10.19 5.94
N PRO A 5 -22.77 9.39 5.24
CA PRO A 5 -21.40 9.07 5.65
C PRO A 5 -20.44 10.27 5.66
N TRP A 6 -20.87 11.42 5.14
CA TRP A 6 -20.11 12.68 5.13
C TRP A 6 -20.32 13.54 6.38
N GLU A 7 -21.26 13.20 7.27
CA GLU A 7 -21.45 13.97 8.50
C GLU A 7 -20.43 13.56 9.58
N PRO A 8 -19.75 14.52 10.23
CA PRO A 8 -18.96 14.23 11.41
C PRO A 8 -19.81 13.55 12.49
N PRO A 9 -19.22 12.71 13.36
CA PRO A 9 -19.96 12.12 14.47
C PRO A 9 -20.51 13.21 15.40
N LEU A 10 -21.76 13.04 15.87
CA LEU A 10 -22.40 13.99 16.80
C LEU A 10 -21.63 14.15 18.13
N ALA A 11 -20.88 13.10 18.52
CA ALA A 11 -19.99 13.09 19.66
C ALA A 11 -18.71 12.34 19.27
N GLY A 12 -17.71 13.08 18.79
CA GLY A 12 -16.38 12.56 18.44
C GLY A 12 -15.23 13.31 19.14
N THR A 13 -14.04 12.79 18.93
CA THR A 13 -12.75 13.42 19.27
C THR A 13 -12.46 14.64 18.38
N GLU A 14 -11.42 15.40 18.71
CA GLU A 14 -10.95 16.52 17.86
C GLU A 14 -10.60 16.05 16.45
N VAL A 15 -9.90 14.91 16.34
CA VAL A 15 -9.51 14.31 15.05
C VAL A 15 -10.74 13.93 14.23
N GLU A 16 -11.70 13.24 14.85
CA GLU A 16 -12.93 12.81 14.16
C GLU A 16 -13.75 14.00 13.66
N HIS A 17 -13.85 15.09 14.43
CA HIS A 17 -14.55 16.30 14.00
C HIS A 17 -13.80 17.05 12.89
N LEU A 18 -12.47 17.18 12.99
CA LEU A 18 -11.68 17.92 12.01
C LEU A 18 -11.64 17.20 10.66
N LEU A 19 -11.36 15.89 10.67
CA LEU A 19 -11.40 15.08 9.44
C LEU A 19 -12.83 14.96 8.90
N GLY A 20 -13.82 14.78 9.77
CA GLY A 20 -15.22 14.75 9.36
C GLY A 20 -15.67 16.04 8.69
N ALA A 21 -15.23 17.21 9.20
CA ALA A 21 -15.55 18.49 8.59
C ALA A 21 -14.91 18.63 7.19
N LEU A 22 -13.67 18.16 7.04
CA LEU A 22 -13.00 18.13 5.73
C LEU A 22 -13.69 17.15 4.77
N ASP A 23 -14.04 15.95 5.22
CA ASP A 23 -14.74 14.96 4.40
C ASP A 23 -16.15 15.41 4.02
N ARG A 24 -16.84 16.16 4.88
CA ARG A 24 -18.09 16.85 4.52
C ARG A 24 -17.87 17.82 3.36
N GLN A 25 -16.85 18.68 3.45
CA GLN A 25 -16.55 19.61 2.37
C GLN A 25 -16.17 18.90 1.06
N ARG A 26 -15.36 17.83 1.13
CA ARG A 26 -15.02 16.98 -0.02
C ARG A 26 -16.28 16.39 -0.67
N ALA A 27 -17.20 15.87 0.14
CA ALA A 27 -18.45 15.29 -0.34
C ALA A 27 -19.36 16.35 -0.98
N THR A 28 -19.54 17.50 -0.33
CA THR A 28 -20.34 18.61 -0.86
C THR A 28 -19.76 19.14 -2.16
N PHE A 29 -18.45 19.43 -2.20
CA PHE A 29 -17.78 19.84 -3.44
C PHE A 29 -17.98 18.80 -4.56
N ARG A 30 -17.70 17.53 -4.26
CA ARG A 30 -17.79 16.45 -5.26
C ARG A 30 -19.21 16.29 -5.79
N TRP A 31 -20.23 16.46 -4.96
CA TRP A 31 -21.65 16.47 -5.33
C TRP A 31 -22.02 17.65 -6.24
N LYS A 32 -21.50 18.84 -5.93
CA LYS A 32 -21.68 20.05 -6.76
C LYS A 32 -21.01 19.92 -8.11
N ALA A 33 -19.88 19.23 -8.17
CA ALA A 33 -19.16 18.98 -9.41
C ALA A 33 -19.65 17.74 -10.17
N ASP A 34 -20.55 16.92 -9.63
CA ASP A 34 -20.84 15.58 -10.17
C ASP A 34 -21.71 15.55 -11.44
N ALA A 35 -21.57 14.50 -12.25
CA ALA A 35 -22.43 14.19 -13.40
C ALA A 35 -22.48 15.25 -14.52
N TYR A 36 -21.47 16.10 -14.65
CA TYR A 36 -21.35 17.02 -15.78
C TYR A 36 -20.45 16.42 -16.86
N GLY A 37 -20.88 16.53 -18.11
CA GLY A 37 -19.99 16.35 -19.26
C GLY A 37 -19.10 17.57 -19.49
N ARG A 38 -18.29 17.54 -20.55
CA ARG A 38 -17.32 18.60 -20.89
C ARG A 38 -17.93 20.01 -20.89
N ALA A 39 -19.12 20.18 -21.45
CA ALA A 39 -19.78 21.48 -21.53
C ALA A 39 -20.11 22.07 -20.14
N GLY A 40 -20.59 21.23 -19.21
CA GLY A 40 -20.89 21.67 -17.85
C GLY A 40 -19.62 21.93 -17.03
N LEU A 41 -18.61 21.06 -17.18
CA LEU A 41 -17.31 21.24 -16.51
C LEU A 41 -16.54 22.46 -17.03
N SER A 42 -16.81 22.91 -18.26
CA SER A 42 -16.18 24.10 -18.86
C SER A 42 -17.03 25.37 -18.72
N ALA A 43 -18.21 25.28 -18.10
CA ALA A 43 -19.06 26.44 -17.89
C ALA A 43 -18.39 27.40 -16.88
N ALA A 44 -18.38 28.68 -17.23
CA ALA A 44 -17.83 29.76 -16.43
C ALA A 44 -18.88 30.85 -16.19
N LEU A 45 -18.69 31.64 -15.14
CA LEU A 45 -19.50 32.83 -14.89
C LEU A 45 -19.02 33.99 -15.77
N ALA A 46 -19.89 34.94 -16.09
CA ALA A 46 -19.50 36.12 -16.87
C ALA A 46 -18.38 36.96 -16.22
N THR A 47 -18.20 36.84 -14.90
CA THR A 47 -17.25 37.62 -14.09
C THR A 47 -16.01 36.84 -13.66
N SER A 48 -15.90 35.55 -14.00
CA SER A 48 -14.78 34.70 -13.56
C SER A 48 -14.44 33.66 -14.63
N THR A 49 -13.15 33.36 -14.78
CA THR A 49 -12.66 32.30 -15.68
C THR A 49 -12.61 30.92 -15.01
N MET A 50 -12.96 30.82 -13.72
CA MET A 50 -13.02 29.54 -13.01
C MET A 50 -14.14 28.66 -13.55
N THR A 51 -13.91 27.36 -13.55
CA THR A 51 -14.86 26.33 -14.00
C THR A 51 -14.87 25.15 -13.03
N LEU A 52 -15.91 24.32 -13.07
CA LEU A 52 -15.96 23.09 -12.26
C LEU A 52 -14.83 22.11 -12.62
N GLY A 53 -14.46 22.02 -13.90
CA GLY A 53 -13.34 21.21 -14.36
C GLY A 53 -12.01 21.71 -13.82
N GLY A 54 -11.78 23.03 -13.84
CA GLY A 54 -10.61 23.66 -13.23
C GLY A 54 -10.56 23.42 -11.72
N LEU A 55 -11.70 23.52 -11.03
CA LEU A 55 -11.79 23.25 -9.60
C LEU A 55 -11.48 21.79 -9.24
N LEU A 56 -11.94 20.82 -10.04
CA LEU A 56 -11.62 19.41 -9.86
C LEU A 56 -10.11 19.18 -9.94
N LYS A 57 -9.47 19.70 -11.01
CA LYS A 57 -8.03 19.56 -11.21
C LYS A 57 -7.22 20.29 -10.14
N HIS A 58 -7.66 21.48 -9.75
CA HIS A 58 -7.02 22.27 -8.72
C HIS A 58 -7.11 21.62 -7.34
N LEU A 59 -8.30 21.20 -6.90
CA LEU A 59 -8.43 20.54 -5.60
C LEU A 59 -7.71 19.19 -5.58
N ALA A 60 -7.64 18.48 -6.71
CA ALA A 60 -6.79 17.29 -6.81
C ALA A 60 -5.30 17.61 -6.60
N LEU A 61 -4.80 18.68 -7.22
CA LEU A 61 -3.42 19.13 -7.04
C LEU A 61 -3.18 19.59 -5.59
N VAL A 62 -4.15 20.29 -4.99
CA VAL A 62 -4.09 20.72 -3.59
C VAL A 62 -4.01 19.50 -2.66
N GLU A 63 -4.85 18.49 -2.85
CA GLU A 63 -4.81 17.25 -2.05
C GLU A 63 -3.43 16.57 -2.11
N ASP A 64 -2.93 16.31 -3.33
CA ASP A 64 -1.63 15.65 -3.50
C ASP A 64 -0.49 16.55 -2.99
N SER A 65 -0.52 17.87 -3.21
CA SER A 65 0.50 18.81 -2.73
C SER A 65 0.53 18.91 -1.21
N TYR A 66 -0.64 18.90 -0.57
CA TYR A 66 -0.74 18.91 0.89
C TYR A 66 -0.20 17.61 1.48
N ALA A 67 -0.59 16.47 0.90
CA ALA A 67 -0.18 15.15 1.35
C ALA A 67 1.30 14.83 1.08
N SER A 68 1.92 15.42 0.06
CA SER A 68 3.33 15.19 -0.32
C SER A 68 4.24 16.32 0.14
N ILE A 69 4.23 17.45 -0.56
CA ILE A 69 5.15 18.57 -0.36
C ILE A 69 4.96 19.19 1.02
N LYS A 70 3.73 19.58 1.38
CA LYS A 70 3.52 20.34 2.63
C LYS A 70 3.65 19.47 3.87
N LEU A 71 3.22 18.21 3.78
CA LEU A 71 3.30 17.27 4.89
C LEU A 71 4.71 16.70 5.05
N HIS A 72 5.32 16.20 3.97
CA HIS A 72 6.55 15.40 4.01
C HIS A 72 7.76 16.04 3.32
N GLY A 73 7.58 17.07 2.49
CA GLY A 73 8.66 17.65 1.69
C GLY A 73 9.08 16.79 0.52
N VAL A 74 8.20 15.90 0.07
CA VAL A 74 8.40 15.06 -1.11
C VAL A 74 7.84 15.81 -2.32
N GLU A 75 8.59 15.85 -3.41
CA GLU A 75 8.13 16.48 -4.65
C GLU A 75 6.89 15.77 -5.21
N LEU A 76 6.05 16.50 -5.94
CA LEU A 76 4.91 15.91 -6.64
C LEU A 76 5.41 14.93 -7.69
N GLY A 77 4.83 13.72 -7.71
CA GLY A 77 5.09 12.70 -8.72
C GLY A 77 4.07 12.71 -9.85
N GLU A 78 4.07 11.64 -10.63
CA GLU A 78 3.07 11.42 -11.68
C GLU A 78 1.63 11.37 -11.09
N PRO A 79 0.61 11.87 -11.82
CA PRO A 79 0.68 12.38 -13.20
C PRO A 79 1.19 13.83 -13.32
N TRP A 80 1.38 14.56 -12.21
CA TRP A 80 1.60 16.00 -12.21
C TRP A 80 2.85 16.45 -12.98
N THR A 81 3.93 15.69 -12.87
CA THR A 81 5.23 15.98 -13.50
C THR A 81 5.22 15.85 -15.02
N SER A 82 4.36 14.99 -15.58
CA SER A 82 4.28 14.80 -17.04
C SER A 82 3.10 15.54 -17.68
N MET A 83 2.28 16.26 -16.88
CA MET A 83 1.16 17.00 -17.43
C MET A 83 1.64 18.12 -18.35
N PRO A 84 0.98 18.33 -19.50
CA PRO A 84 1.26 19.46 -20.36
C PRO A 84 1.15 20.78 -19.58
N GLY A 85 2.22 21.59 -19.61
CA GLY A 85 2.25 22.88 -18.94
C GLY A 85 2.46 22.81 -17.43
N SER A 86 2.84 21.67 -16.85
CA SER A 86 3.09 21.52 -15.40
C SER A 86 4.14 22.48 -14.85
N GLU A 87 5.02 23.01 -15.71
CA GLU A 87 5.98 24.07 -15.39
C GLU A 87 5.36 25.48 -15.23
N GLU A 88 4.13 25.69 -15.69
CA GLU A 88 3.44 26.98 -15.62
C GLU A 88 2.58 27.12 -14.36
N HIS A 89 2.65 28.28 -13.71
CA HIS A 89 1.79 28.54 -12.56
C HIS A 89 0.32 28.63 -12.97
N GLY A 90 -0.55 27.86 -12.30
CA GLY A 90 -1.98 27.81 -12.62
C GLY A 90 -2.33 26.92 -13.80
N PHE A 91 -1.44 26.03 -14.24
CA PHE A 91 -1.71 25.11 -15.35
C PHE A 91 -2.95 24.23 -15.11
N GLU A 92 -3.24 23.90 -13.84
CA GLU A 92 -4.42 23.15 -13.45
C GLU A 92 -5.72 23.86 -13.85
N TRP A 93 -5.70 25.19 -13.91
CA TRP A 93 -6.82 25.99 -14.37
C TRP A 93 -6.87 26.12 -15.89
N SER A 94 -5.73 26.39 -16.52
CA SER A 94 -5.67 26.68 -17.96
C SER A 94 -5.86 25.43 -18.83
N THR A 95 -5.49 24.25 -18.32
CA THR A 95 -5.50 22.99 -19.08
C THR A 95 -6.76 22.16 -18.87
N ALA A 96 -7.49 22.34 -17.76
CA ALA A 96 -8.63 21.50 -17.39
C ALA A 96 -9.73 21.41 -18.46
N ALA A 97 -9.94 22.47 -19.24
CA ALA A 97 -10.94 22.47 -20.30
C ALA A 97 -10.65 21.48 -21.45
N ALA A 98 -9.38 21.09 -21.64
CA ALA A 98 -8.93 20.12 -22.63
C ALA A 98 -9.02 18.68 -22.12
N ASP A 99 -8.99 18.47 -20.80
CA ASP A 99 -8.96 17.15 -20.19
C ASP A 99 -10.31 16.41 -20.34
N ASP A 100 -10.26 15.08 -20.34
CA ASP A 100 -11.47 14.27 -20.35
C ASP A 100 -12.25 14.39 -19.02
N PRO A 101 -13.58 14.60 -19.04
CA PRO A 101 -14.39 14.68 -17.82
C PRO A 101 -14.22 13.48 -16.87
N ALA A 102 -14.20 12.25 -17.40
CA ALA A 102 -14.04 11.07 -16.56
C ALA A 102 -12.65 11.03 -15.93
N TRP A 103 -11.63 11.49 -16.66
CA TRP A 103 -10.28 11.64 -16.13
C TRP A 103 -10.19 12.70 -15.03
N LEU A 104 -10.85 13.86 -15.17
CA LEU A 104 -10.88 14.89 -14.13
C LEU A 104 -11.52 14.40 -12.82
N TYR A 105 -12.62 13.63 -12.93
CA TYR A 105 -13.23 13.01 -11.76
C TYR A 105 -12.31 11.98 -11.11
N ALA A 106 -11.69 11.09 -11.91
CA ALA A 106 -10.77 10.08 -11.41
C ALA A 106 -9.51 10.69 -10.76
N LEU A 107 -8.98 11.77 -11.34
CA LEU A 107 -7.85 12.52 -10.79
C LEU A 107 -8.17 13.07 -9.41
N TYR A 108 -9.33 13.73 -9.25
CA TYR A 108 -9.78 14.27 -7.97
C TYR A 108 -10.07 13.17 -6.94
N ASP A 109 -10.89 12.19 -7.30
CA ASP A 109 -11.29 11.11 -6.38
C ASP A 109 -10.05 10.31 -5.92
N GLY A 110 -9.09 10.10 -6.81
CA GLY A 110 -7.81 9.48 -6.49
C GLY A 110 -6.89 10.30 -5.58
N ALA A 111 -6.81 11.62 -5.80
CA ALA A 111 -6.01 12.51 -4.96
C ALA A 111 -6.57 12.60 -3.54
N VAL A 112 -7.90 12.66 -3.38
CA VAL A 112 -8.56 12.62 -2.07
C VAL A 112 -8.20 11.33 -1.32
N GLU A 113 -8.21 10.18 -1.99
CA GLU A 113 -7.91 8.91 -1.36
C GLU A 113 -6.43 8.82 -0.93
N ARG A 114 -5.49 9.22 -1.78
CA ARG A 114 -4.07 9.31 -1.41
C ARG A 114 -3.85 10.26 -0.24
N ALA A 115 -4.52 11.41 -0.23
CA ALA A 115 -4.43 12.37 0.87
C ALA A 115 -5.02 11.80 2.16
N ARG A 116 -6.13 11.06 2.12
CA ARG A 116 -6.67 10.36 3.30
C ARG A 116 -5.67 9.37 3.86
N GLN A 117 -5.02 8.58 3.01
CA GLN A 117 -4.01 7.61 3.44
C GLN A 117 -2.80 8.31 4.08
N ALA A 118 -2.30 9.38 3.48
CA ALA A 118 -1.19 10.16 4.02
C ALA A 118 -1.53 10.82 5.37
N TYR A 119 -2.71 11.43 5.49
CA TYR A 119 -3.16 12.05 6.73
C TYR A 119 -3.42 11.02 7.84
N ALA A 120 -4.00 9.86 7.50
CA ALA A 120 -4.18 8.76 8.44
C ALA A 120 -2.81 8.26 8.95
N ALA A 121 -1.85 8.04 8.06
CA ALA A 121 -0.49 7.66 8.42
C ALA A 121 0.20 8.72 9.30
N ALA A 122 0.03 10.00 8.98
CA ALA A 122 0.59 11.09 9.78
C ALA A 122 -0.05 11.15 11.16
N LEU A 123 -1.37 11.06 11.28
CA LEU A 123 -2.08 11.09 12.57
C LEU A 123 -1.65 9.96 13.49
N LEU A 124 -1.31 8.78 12.94
CA LEU A 124 -0.80 7.65 13.72
C LEU A 124 0.60 7.88 14.31
N ARG A 125 1.38 8.82 13.78
CA ARG A 125 2.75 9.11 14.28
C ARG A 125 2.71 9.88 15.59
N ASP A 126 2.27 11.14 15.53
CA ASP A 126 2.29 12.09 16.66
C ASP A 126 0.98 12.91 16.74
N GLY A 127 -0.09 12.39 16.11
CA GLY A 127 -1.38 13.06 16.07
C GLY A 127 -1.34 14.43 15.37
N LEU A 128 -2.26 15.29 15.78
CA LEU A 128 -2.47 16.62 15.20
C LEU A 128 -1.34 17.62 15.54
N ASP A 129 -0.58 17.38 16.60
CA ASP A 129 0.48 18.29 17.07
C ASP A 129 1.82 18.09 16.37
N GLN A 130 1.97 17.06 15.54
CA GLN A 130 3.23 16.80 14.83
C GLN A 130 3.61 17.98 13.94
N ALA A 131 4.91 18.26 13.85
CA ALA A 131 5.43 19.22 12.90
C ALA A 131 5.39 18.65 11.48
N VAL A 132 4.93 19.45 10.52
CA VAL A 132 4.92 19.13 9.09
C VAL A 132 6.05 19.85 8.34
N HIS A 133 6.28 19.50 7.08
CA HIS A 133 7.39 20.06 6.31
C HIS A 133 7.23 21.54 5.98
N VAL A 134 6.01 22.00 5.70
CA VAL A 134 5.77 23.39 5.27
C VAL A 134 6.25 24.42 6.31
N GLY A 135 6.91 25.47 5.83
CA GLY A 135 7.46 26.55 6.66
C GLY A 135 8.81 26.25 7.30
N ARG A 136 9.35 25.03 7.17
CA ARG A 136 10.65 24.64 7.74
C ARG A 136 11.82 25.43 7.15
N ASP A 137 11.78 25.71 5.86
CA ASP A 137 12.74 26.55 5.13
C ASP A 137 12.78 28.00 5.66
N GLN A 138 11.65 28.46 6.19
CA GLN A 138 11.48 29.77 6.83
C GLN A 138 11.73 29.74 8.35
N GLY A 139 12.15 28.59 8.90
CA GLY A 139 12.37 28.39 10.34
C GLY A 139 11.07 28.35 11.16
N LEU A 140 9.92 28.17 10.51
CA LEU A 140 8.61 28.04 11.16
C LEU A 140 8.32 26.57 11.50
N VAL A 141 7.59 26.36 12.59
CA VAL A 141 7.03 25.05 12.95
C VAL A 141 5.53 25.12 12.71
N VAL A 142 5.07 24.39 11.70
CA VAL A 142 3.65 24.26 11.37
C VAL A 142 3.21 22.87 11.82
N SER A 143 2.07 22.76 12.51
CA SER A 143 1.54 21.47 12.96
C SER A 143 0.62 20.83 11.92
N LEU A 144 0.44 19.51 11.99
CA LEU A 144 -0.55 18.81 11.14
C LEU A 144 -1.93 19.41 11.33
N ARG A 145 -2.32 19.76 12.57
CA ARG A 145 -3.57 20.47 12.86
C ARG A 145 -3.72 21.71 12.00
N ARG A 146 -2.68 22.55 11.97
CA ARG A 146 -2.69 23.78 11.18
C ARG A 146 -2.82 23.48 9.69
N LEU A 147 -2.06 22.51 9.19
CA LEU A 147 -2.12 22.09 7.79
C LEU A 147 -3.50 21.55 7.39
N THR A 148 -4.16 20.77 8.26
CA THR A 148 -5.51 20.25 8.04
C THR A 148 -6.55 21.37 8.01
N PHE A 149 -6.42 22.37 8.89
CA PHE A 149 -7.28 23.57 8.84
C PHE A 149 -7.06 24.36 7.55
N ASP A 150 -5.81 24.54 7.11
CA ASP A 150 -5.53 25.21 5.85
C ASP A 150 -6.19 24.46 4.67
N LEU A 151 -6.18 23.12 4.66
CA LEU A 151 -6.87 22.32 3.63
C LEU A 151 -8.40 22.45 3.71
N LEU A 152 -8.96 22.43 4.93
CA LEU A 152 -10.38 22.64 5.16
C LEU A 152 -10.83 24.03 4.66
N GLU A 153 -10.02 25.07 4.88
CA GLU A 153 -10.30 26.43 4.40
C GLU A 153 -10.23 26.53 2.88
N GLU A 154 -9.26 25.86 2.23
CA GLU A 154 -9.21 25.76 0.77
C GLU A 154 -10.50 25.14 0.22
N TYR A 155 -10.92 24.02 0.80
CA TYR A 155 -12.18 23.38 0.44
C TYR A 155 -13.39 24.28 0.67
N ALA A 156 -13.54 24.87 1.85
CA ALA A 156 -14.69 25.73 2.16
C ALA A 156 -14.80 26.91 1.19
N ARG A 157 -13.67 27.51 0.81
CA ARG A 157 -13.63 28.57 -0.20
C ARG A 157 -14.05 28.07 -1.58
N HIS A 158 -13.58 26.90 -1.99
CA HIS A 158 -13.81 26.37 -3.34
C HIS A 158 -15.15 25.65 -3.52
N THR A 159 -15.73 25.09 -2.47
CA THR A 159 -17.12 24.60 -2.46
C THR A 159 -18.10 25.75 -2.73
N GLY A 160 -17.90 26.93 -2.13
CA GLY A 160 -18.72 28.11 -2.42
C GLY A 160 -18.60 28.60 -3.87
N HIS A 161 -17.44 28.46 -4.51
CA HIS A 161 -17.31 28.71 -5.95
C HIS A 161 -18.05 27.65 -6.77
N ALA A 162 -17.95 26.37 -6.37
CA ALA A 162 -18.62 25.26 -7.03
C ALA A 162 -20.15 25.40 -6.99
N ASP A 163 -20.73 26.00 -5.95
CA ASP A 163 -22.15 26.33 -5.90
C ASP A 163 -22.59 27.19 -7.08
N LEU A 164 -21.96 28.37 -7.24
CA LEU A 164 -22.34 29.31 -8.29
C LEU A 164 -22.06 28.75 -9.69
N LEU A 165 -21.00 27.95 -9.85
CA LEU A 165 -20.66 27.31 -11.11
C LEU A 165 -21.61 26.15 -11.45
N SER A 166 -22.00 25.36 -10.47
CA SER A 166 -23.02 24.30 -10.60
C SER A 166 -24.36 24.88 -11.05
N GLU A 167 -24.78 25.99 -10.44
CA GLU A 167 -25.99 26.73 -10.86
C GLU A 167 -25.87 27.27 -12.28
N ALA A 168 -24.74 27.89 -12.63
CA ALA A 168 -24.50 28.43 -13.97
C ALA A 168 -24.45 27.35 -15.05
N ALA A 169 -23.96 26.16 -14.72
CA ALA A 169 -24.00 24.97 -15.58
C ALA A 169 -25.40 24.34 -15.67
N GLY A 170 -26.42 24.92 -15.04
CA GLY A 170 -27.80 24.44 -15.04
C GLY A 170 -28.05 23.24 -14.12
N GLY A 171 -27.23 23.05 -13.08
CA GLY A 171 -27.37 21.94 -12.15
C GLY A 171 -27.70 22.33 -10.71
N ARG A 172 -27.01 21.72 -9.74
CA ARG A 172 -27.55 21.47 -8.39
C ARG A 172 -27.42 22.67 -7.44
N VAL A 173 -28.45 22.84 -6.60
CA VAL A 173 -28.52 23.78 -5.45
C VAL A 173 -28.67 23.00 -4.13
N GLY A 174 -28.32 23.61 -3.00
CA GLY A 174 -28.47 23.03 -1.65
C GLY A 174 -27.16 22.92 -0.86
N GLU A 175 -27.24 22.61 0.43
CA GLU A 175 -26.09 22.64 1.37
C GLU A 175 -25.26 21.34 1.36
N ASP A 176 -25.93 20.19 1.30
CA ASP A 176 -25.29 18.86 1.43
C ASP A 176 -25.83 17.88 0.37
N PRO A 177 -25.08 16.79 0.07
CA PRO A 177 -25.60 15.71 -0.74
C PRO A 177 -26.89 15.11 -0.14
N PRO A 178 -27.85 14.64 -0.97
CA PRO A 178 -29.04 13.98 -0.44
C PRO A 178 -28.67 12.64 0.23
N PRO A 179 -29.42 12.18 1.26
CA PRO A 179 -29.17 10.90 1.91
C PRO A 179 -29.03 9.74 0.91
N GLY A 180 -28.01 8.89 1.12
CA GLY A 180 -27.68 7.79 0.21
C GLY A 180 -26.95 8.21 -1.07
N TRP A 181 -26.64 9.50 -1.27
CA TRP A 181 -25.83 9.92 -2.41
C TRP A 181 -24.45 9.24 -2.41
N ARG A 182 -24.02 8.89 -3.62
CA ARG A 182 -22.68 8.39 -3.96
C ARG A 182 -22.26 9.09 -5.25
N PRO A 183 -20.98 9.46 -5.41
CA PRO A 183 -20.48 9.99 -6.68
C PRO A 183 -20.83 9.05 -7.83
N LEU A 184 -21.34 9.57 -8.96
CA LEU A 184 -21.56 8.74 -10.14
C LEU A 184 -20.21 8.23 -10.67
N GLY A 185 -20.01 6.91 -10.64
CA GLY A 185 -18.71 6.26 -10.85
C GLY A 185 -18.14 5.58 -9.60
N ALA A 186 -18.65 5.92 -8.41
CA ALA A 186 -18.55 5.04 -7.25
C ALA A 186 -19.52 3.88 -7.47
N VAL A 187 -18.98 2.72 -7.87
CA VAL A 187 -19.70 1.44 -7.93
C VAL A 187 -20.32 1.13 -6.51
N ASP A 188 -20.98 0.00 -6.31
CA ASP A 188 -21.70 -0.43 -5.08
C ASP A 188 -20.86 -1.20 -4.02
N ASP A 189 -21.19 -1.18 -2.73
CA ASP A 189 -20.42 -1.80 -1.61
C ASP A 189 -20.24 -3.34 -1.70
N GLY A 190 -19.20 -3.77 -2.44
CA GLY A 190 -18.59 -5.12 -2.54
C GLY A 190 -17.05 -4.98 -2.60
N PRO A 191 -16.26 -6.07 -2.51
CA PRO A 191 -14.91 -6.04 -1.95
C PRO A 191 -14.04 -4.97 -2.61
N ALA A 192 -13.47 -4.09 -1.77
CA ALA A 192 -12.53 -3.01 -2.07
C ALA A 192 -12.55 -2.51 -3.52
N ARG A 193 -13.18 -1.35 -3.77
CA ARG A 193 -12.92 -0.61 -5.02
C ARG A 193 -11.46 -0.26 -5.09
N GLN A 194 -10.78 -0.86 -6.07
CA GLN A 194 -9.40 -0.57 -6.42
C GLN A 194 -9.18 0.95 -6.55
N ALA A 195 -8.10 1.40 -5.92
CA ALA A 195 -7.48 2.70 -6.11
C ALA A 195 -7.30 3.03 -7.61
N PRO A 196 -7.11 4.31 -8.00
CA PRO A 196 -6.78 4.65 -9.39
C PRO A 196 -5.57 3.84 -9.86
N VAL A 197 -5.81 2.99 -10.85
CA VAL A 197 -4.80 2.09 -11.41
C VAL A 197 -3.82 2.85 -12.31
N PRO A 198 -2.50 2.65 -12.17
CA PRO A 198 -1.52 3.30 -13.03
C PRO A 198 -1.78 2.97 -14.51
N ARG A 199 -1.88 3.96 -15.39
CA ARG A 199 -1.99 3.75 -16.84
C ARG A 199 -0.73 4.23 -17.55
N PHE A 200 -0.16 3.35 -18.37
CA PHE A 200 0.97 3.65 -19.24
C PHE A 200 0.56 3.42 -20.69
N GLU A 201 0.64 4.46 -21.52
CA GLU A 201 0.26 4.40 -22.94
C GLU A 201 1.40 4.95 -23.81
N ASP A 202 1.76 4.21 -24.85
CA ASP A 202 2.79 4.59 -25.84
C ASP A 202 4.15 4.97 -25.21
N ARG A 203 4.60 4.20 -24.22
CA ARG A 203 5.85 4.47 -23.47
C ARG A 203 6.99 3.54 -23.88
N ARG A 204 8.21 4.08 -23.96
CA ARG A 204 9.44 3.30 -24.10
C ARG A 204 10.15 3.21 -22.75
N MET A 205 10.16 2.03 -22.16
CA MET A 205 10.73 1.70 -20.85
C MET A 205 11.76 0.55 -20.95
N ALA A 206 12.37 0.38 -22.12
CA ALA A 206 13.38 -0.65 -22.35
C ALA A 206 14.57 -0.47 -21.39
N GLY A 207 14.98 -1.56 -20.75
CA GLY A 207 16.06 -1.59 -19.76
C GLY A 207 15.72 -0.97 -18.39
N ALA A 208 14.45 -0.64 -18.14
CA ALA A 208 14.05 -0.04 -16.87
C ALA A 208 14.26 -0.99 -15.68
N VAL A 209 14.61 -0.44 -14.53
CA VAL A 209 14.61 -1.15 -13.24
C VAL A 209 13.43 -0.64 -12.43
N ILE A 210 12.42 -1.48 -12.24
CA ILE A 210 11.20 -1.19 -11.48
C ILE A 210 11.31 -1.97 -10.17
N ARG A 211 11.45 -1.25 -9.05
CA ARG A 211 11.67 -1.86 -7.74
C ARG A 211 10.79 -1.22 -6.67
N ASP A 212 10.15 -2.05 -5.86
CA ASP A 212 9.36 -1.61 -4.69
C ASP A 212 8.21 -0.66 -5.08
N VAL A 213 7.54 -0.97 -6.21
CA VAL A 213 6.45 -0.15 -6.77
C VAL A 213 5.13 -0.94 -6.74
N ASP A 214 4.07 -0.28 -6.29
CA ASP A 214 2.70 -0.77 -6.45
C ASP A 214 2.18 -0.46 -7.87
N LEU A 215 1.99 -1.50 -8.67
CA LEU A 215 1.39 -1.46 -10.01
C LEU A 215 0.09 -2.26 -10.05
N THR A 216 -0.56 -2.44 -8.90
CA THR A 216 -1.83 -3.14 -8.77
C THR A 216 -2.83 -2.54 -9.76
N GLY A 217 -3.42 -3.40 -10.59
CA GLY A 217 -4.43 -3.08 -11.58
C GLY A 217 -3.94 -2.24 -12.77
N ALA A 218 -2.63 -2.00 -12.90
CA ALA A 218 -2.09 -1.13 -13.94
C ALA A 218 -2.51 -1.53 -15.36
N ASP A 219 -2.80 -0.55 -16.21
CA ASP A 219 -3.18 -0.70 -17.63
C ASP A 219 -2.01 -0.25 -18.51
N LEU A 220 -1.28 -1.21 -19.09
CA LEU A 220 -0.13 -0.95 -19.96
C LEU A 220 -0.53 -1.19 -21.42
N ARG A 221 -0.44 -0.14 -22.25
CA ARG A 221 -0.77 -0.20 -23.68
C ARG A 221 0.37 0.32 -24.53
N HIS A 222 0.80 -0.49 -25.50
CA HIS A 222 1.86 -0.09 -26.43
C HIS A 222 3.15 0.34 -25.70
N VAL A 223 3.50 -0.40 -24.65
CA VAL A 223 4.71 -0.14 -23.84
C VAL A 223 5.83 -1.08 -24.26
N ASP A 224 7.03 -0.55 -24.46
CA ASP A 224 8.25 -1.35 -24.67
C ASP A 224 8.97 -1.55 -23.33
N LEU A 225 8.92 -2.77 -22.77
CA LEU A 225 9.63 -3.15 -21.54
C LEU A 225 10.87 -4.02 -21.84
N SER A 226 11.36 -4.04 -23.07
CA SER A 226 12.45 -4.93 -23.46
C SER A 226 13.69 -4.76 -22.58
N GLY A 227 14.20 -5.85 -22.00
CA GLY A 227 15.35 -5.84 -21.09
C GLY A 227 15.07 -5.27 -19.70
N ALA A 228 13.80 -4.98 -19.35
CA ALA A 228 13.46 -4.46 -18.03
C ALA A 228 13.60 -5.52 -16.94
N THR A 229 13.94 -5.05 -15.73
CA THR A 229 13.94 -5.85 -14.50
C THR A 229 12.86 -5.33 -13.57
N VAL A 230 11.91 -6.19 -13.21
CA VAL A 230 10.86 -5.90 -12.23
C VAL A 230 11.11 -6.73 -10.99
N ARG A 231 11.28 -6.07 -9.85
CA ARG A 231 11.61 -6.72 -8.57
C ARG A 231 10.77 -6.16 -7.44
N ALA A 232 10.18 -7.03 -6.62
CA ALA A 232 9.38 -6.60 -5.46
C ALA A 232 8.30 -5.56 -5.84
N ALA A 233 7.68 -5.73 -7.01
CA ALA A 233 6.57 -4.91 -7.46
C ALA A 233 5.28 -5.74 -7.43
N ASP A 234 4.20 -5.15 -6.94
CA ASP A 234 2.87 -5.77 -7.00
C ASP A 234 2.26 -5.50 -8.38
N LEU A 235 2.04 -6.56 -9.15
CA LEU A 235 1.45 -6.47 -10.49
C LEU A 235 -0.02 -6.94 -10.49
N SER A 236 -0.60 -7.18 -9.32
CA SER A 236 -1.86 -7.89 -9.17
C SER A 236 -3.01 -7.18 -9.89
N GLY A 237 -3.74 -7.90 -10.73
CA GLY A 237 -4.85 -7.38 -11.52
C GLY A 237 -4.44 -6.50 -12.72
N SER A 238 -3.15 -6.37 -13.03
CA SER A 238 -2.69 -5.56 -14.16
C SER A 238 -3.03 -6.18 -15.53
N THR A 239 -3.25 -5.32 -16.53
CA THR A 239 -3.65 -5.71 -17.88
C THR A 239 -2.72 -5.10 -18.94
N TRP A 240 -2.09 -5.95 -19.75
CA TRP A 240 -1.00 -5.57 -20.65
C TRP A 240 -1.39 -5.87 -22.10
N HIS A 241 -1.57 -4.82 -22.92
CA HIS A 241 -1.98 -4.92 -24.33
C HIS A 241 -0.93 -4.35 -25.27
N GLY A 242 -0.46 -5.17 -26.21
CA GLY A 242 0.53 -4.72 -27.20
C GLY A 242 1.84 -4.27 -26.55
N VAL A 243 2.26 -4.97 -25.48
CA VAL A 243 3.51 -4.72 -24.75
C VAL A 243 4.61 -5.60 -25.33
N ASP A 244 5.77 -5.00 -25.60
CA ASP A 244 6.96 -5.75 -26.03
C ASP A 244 7.72 -6.27 -24.79
N LEU A 245 7.73 -7.59 -24.62
CA LEU A 245 8.41 -8.31 -23.54
C LEU A 245 9.55 -9.18 -24.09
N VAL A 246 10.66 -8.55 -24.45
CA VAL A 246 11.88 -9.24 -24.86
C VAL A 246 12.88 -9.19 -23.71
N ASP A 247 13.40 -10.34 -23.29
CA ASP A 247 14.41 -10.46 -22.22
C ASP A 247 14.01 -9.77 -20.90
N VAL A 248 12.75 -9.91 -20.47
CA VAL A 248 12.23 -9.34 -19.21
C VAL A 248 12.35 -10.35 -18.07
N THR A 249 12.83 -9.88 -16.92
CA THR A 249 12.90 -10.68 -15.69
C THR A 249 11.98 -10.09 -14.62
N ILE A 250 11.04 -10.89 -14.13
CA ILE A 250 10.17 -10.56 -12.99
C ILE A 250 10.53 -11.51 -11.85
N THR A 251 11.01 -10.95 -10.74
CA THR A 251 11.46 -11.73 -9.57
C THR A 251 10.86 -11.15 -8.31
N ALA A 252 10.48 -12.00 -7.35
CA ALA A 252 9.98 -11.58 -6.04
C ALA A 252 8.79 -10.60 -6.10
N GLY A 253 7.94 -10.69 -7.12
CA GLY A 253 6.72 -9.87 -7.23
C GLY A 253 5.47 -10.74 -7.03
N ASP A 254 4.40 -10.11 -6.54
CA ASP A 254 3.10 -10.76 -6.43
C ASP A 254 2.40 -10.75 -7.80
N LEU A 255 2.07 -11.96 -8.26
CA LEU A 255 1.38 -12.19 -9.53
C LEU A 255 0.03 -12.82 -9.24
N GLU A 256 -1.00 -11.97 -9.16
CA GLU A 256 -2.39 -12.43 -9.14
C GLU A 256 -3.17 -11.78 -10.28
N ARG A 257 -3.88 -12.58 -11.09
CA ARG A 257 -4.74 -12.06 -12.17
C ARG A 257 -4.02 -11.09 -13.13
N VAL A 258 -2.81 -11.45 -13.55
CA VAL A 258 -2.03 -10.66 -14.52
C VAL A 258 -2.36 -11.13 -15.92
N THR A 259 -2.90 -10.25 -16.76
CA THR A 259 -3.32 -10.60 -18.12
C THR A 259 -2.37 -10.02 -19.15
N VAL A 260 -1.75 -10.90 -19.96
CA VAL A 260 -0.88 -10.52 -21.08
C VAL A 260 -1.51 -11.02 -22.38
N ASN A 261 -1.87 -10.10 -23.28
CA ASN A 261 -2.55 -10.42 -24.54
C ASN A 261 -3.77 -11.35 -24.35
N ASP A 262 -4.66 -10.96 -23.44
CA ASP A 262 -5.89 -11.71 -23.08
C ASP A 262 -5.67 -13.08 -22.42
N VAL A 263 -4.43 -13.40 -22.02
CA VAL A 263 -4.10 -14.64 -21.28
C VAL A 263 -3.74 -14.29 -19.84
N ASP A 264 -4.46 -14.87 -18.87
CA ASP A 264 -4.03 -14.84 -17.47
C ASP A 264 -2.75 -15.66 -17.31
N VAL A 265 -1.62 -14.97 -17.17
CA VAL A 265 -0.31 -15.61 -17.02
C VAL A 265 -0.02 -15.99 -15.58
N ALA A 266 -0.73 -15.42 -14.59
CA ALA A 266 -0.54 -15.74 -13.18
C ALA A 266 -0.93 -17.19 -12.90
N GLU A 267 -2.03 -17.66 -13.47
CA GLU A 267 -2.46 -19.06 -13.34
C GLU A 267 -1.44 -20.03 -13.98
N LEU A 268 -0.93 -19.69 -15.18
CA LEU A 268 0.05 -20.51 -15.90
C LEU A 268 1.38 -20.61 -15.14
N VAL A 269 1.87 -19.48 -14.62
CA VAL A 269 3.07 -19.43 -13.78
C VAL A 269 2.83 -20.19 -12.48
N GLY A 270 1.68 -19.99 -11.83
CA GLY A 270 1.30 -20.69 -10.61
C GLY A 270 1.27 -22.22 -10.79
N ALA A 271 0.67 -22.71 -11.87
CA ALA A 271 0.62 -24.14 -12.20
C ALA A 271 2.02 -24.71 -12.47
N GLU A 272 2.88 -23.96 -13.17
CA GLU A 272 4.27 -24.38 -13.40
C GLU A 272 5.10 -24.37 -12.10
N LEU A 273 4.88 -23.40 -11.21
CA LEU A 273 5.51 -23.36 -9.89
C LEU A 273 5.06 -24.54 -9.03
N ASP A 274 3.76 -24.84 -8.99
CA ASP A 274 3.22 -25.99 -8.26
C ASP A 274 3.70 -27.33 -8.86
N ARG A 275 3.94 -27.39 -10.18
CA ARG A 275 4.56 -28.56 -10.83
C ARG A 275 6.03 -28.73 -10.41
N ARG A 276 6.77 -27.63 -10.24
CA ARG A 276 8.18 -27.64 -9.81
C ARG A 276 8.35 -27.91 -8.31
N ASP A 277 7.43 -27.39 -7.51
CA ASP A 277 7.36 -27.62 -6.07
C ASP A 277 5.96 -28.16 -5.69
N PRO A 278 5.77 -29.49 -5.75
CA PRO A 278 4.47 -30.13 -5.46
C PRO A 278 3.93 -29.86 -4.06
N ASP A 279 4.77 -29.41 -3.13
CA ASP A 279 4.34 -29.07 -1.78
C ASP A 279 3.93 -27.60 -1.64
N ARG A 280 4.16 -26.75 -2.65
CA ARG A 280 3.77 -25.33 -2.65
C ARG A 280 2.27 -25.12 -2.37
N PRO A 281 1.33 -25.92 -2.90
CA PRO A 281 -0.09 -25.77 -2.55
C PRO A 281 -0.38 -25.97 -1.06
N LEU A 282 0.45 -26.71 -0.33
CA LEU A 282 0.26 -26.94 1.11
C LEU A 282 0.47 -25.68 1.95
N THR A 283 1.07 -24.61 1.41
CA THR A 283 1.19 -23.32 2.11
C THR A 283 -0.09 -22.50 2.09
N ARG A 284 -1.14 -22.97 1.40
CA ARG A 284 -2.49 -22.36 1.35
C ARG A 284 -3.55 -23.30 1.94
N PRO A 285 -3.44 -23.72 3.21
CA PRO A 285 -4.37 -24.67 3.80
C PRO A 285 -5.76 -24.07 4.01
N ALA A 286 -6.80 -24.91 3.81
CA ALA A 286 -8.19 -24.52 3.97
C ALA A 286 -8.77 -24.85 5.36
N ASP A 287 -8.22 -25.87 6.04
CA ASP A 287 -8.72 -26.43 7.29
C ASP A 287 -7.61 -26.59 8.34
N ALA A 288 -7.98 -26.87 9.58
CA ALA A 288 -7.03 -26.94 10.70
C ALA A 288 -5.97 -28.04 10.50
N ASP A 289 -6.35 -29.18 9.93
CA ASP A 289 -5.41 -30.25 9.60
C ASP A 289 -4.46 -29.86 8.48
N GLY A 290 -4.92 -29.05 7.52
CA GLY A 290 -4.10 -28.43 6.50
C GLY A 290 -3.01 -27.55 7.11
N PHE A 291 -3.35 -26.70 8.08
CA PHE A 291 -2.36 -25.89 8.80
C PHE A 291 -1.33 -26.75 9.53
N ARG A 292 -1.74 -27.84 10.18
CA ARG A 292 -0.80 -28.80 10.82
C ARG A 292 0.17 -29.39 9.80
N ARG A 293 -0.33 -29.91 8.67
CA ARG A 293 0.51 -30.49 7.61
C ARG A 293 1.44 -29.46 7.00
N ALA A 294 0.96 -28.24 6.77
CA ALA A 294 1.74 -27.14 6.22
C ALA A 294 2.90 -26.76 7.17
N TRP A 295 2.60 -26.65 8.47
CA TRP A 295 3.60 -26.31 9.47
C TRP A 295 4.64 -27.43 9.65
N ASP A 296 4.21 -28.70 9.71
CA ASP A 296 5.11 -29.86 9.75
C ASP A 296 6.10 -29.87 8.56
N LEU A 297 5.62 -29.52 7.36
CA LEU A 297 6.44 -29.43 6.16
C LEU A 297 7.47 -28.30 6.26
N LEU A 298 7.05 -27.10 6.64
CA LEU A 298 7.94 -25.95 6.74
C LEU A 298 9.02 -26.16 7.80
N GLU A 299 8.69 -26.74 8.95
CA GLU A 299 9.67 -27.10 9.98
C GLU A 299 10.75 -28.04 9.44
N ARG A 300 10.36 -29.09 8.70
CA ARG A 300 11.32 -30.01 8.07
C ARG A 300 12.19 -29.30 7.03
N ARG A 301 11.58 -28.54 6.13
CA ARG A 301 12.29 -27.83 5.06
C ARG A 301 13.26 -26.79 5.60
N TRP A 302 12.89 -26.06 6.65
CA TRP A 302 13.81 -25.13 7.31
C TRP A 302 14.93 -25.82 8.07
N ALA A 303 14.69 -26.98 8.67
CA ALA A 303 15.75 -27.76 9.28
C ALA A 303 16.81 -28.16 8.25
N GLU A 304 16.39 -28.58 7.04
CA GLU A 304 17.29 -28.85 5.91
C GLU A 304 18.06 -27.60 5.47
N THR A 305 17.38 -26.46 5.33
CA THR A 305 18.00 -25.17 4.99
C THR A 305 19.03 -24.71 6.03
N VAL A 306 18.76 -24.93 7.31
CA VAL A 306 19.71 -24.60 8.39
C VAL A 306 20.93 -25.51 8.36
N GLU A 307 20.75 -26.80 8.12
CA GLU A 307 21.88 -27.73 7.95
C GLU A 307 22.69 -27.43 6.68
N HIS A 308 22.06 -26.92 5.62
CA HIS A 308 22.74 -26.36 4.46
C HIS A 308 23.59 -25.14 4.84
N ALA A 309 22.99 -24.13 5.48
CA ALA A 309 23.68 -22.92 5.94
C ALA A 309 24.88 -23.22 6.86
N ARG A 310 24.78 -24.24 7.73
CA ARG A 310 25.85 -24.67 8.64
C ARG A 310 27.12 -25.16 7.96
N ARG A 311 27.08 -25.46 6.65
CA ARG A 311 28.28 -25.84 5.87
C ARG A 311 29.13 -24.64 5.51
N LEU A 312 28.55 -23.44 5.49
CA LEU A 312 29.26 -22.21 5.20
C LEU A 312 29.99 -21.68 6.45
N PRO A 313 31.11 -20.95 6.27
CA PRO A 313 31.72 -20.20 7.35
C PRO A 313 30.72 -19.21 7.98
N PRO A 314 30.66 -19.06 9.32
CA PRO A 314 29.67 -18.22 9.99
C PRO A 314 29.61 -16.78 9.49
N GLU A 315 30.74 -16.20 9.10
CA GLU A 315 30.82 -14.85 8.54
C GLU A 315 30.06 -14.69 7.22
N ARG A 316 29.97 -15.76 6.40
CA ARG A 316 29.22 -15.72 5.13
C ARG A 316 27.72 -15.66 5.34
N LEU A 317 27.21 -16.13 6.49
CA LEU A 317 25.79 -16.07 6.80
C LEU A 317 25.29 -14.63 7.07
N HIS A 318 26.21 -13.67 7.18
CA HIS A 318 25.92 -12.24 7.26
C HIS A 318 26.13 -11.50 5.93
N ALA A 319 26.50 -12.20 4.86
CA ALA A 319 26.63 -11.60 3.53
C ALA A 319 25.25 -11.44 2.88
N SER A 320 25.06 -10.30 2.23
CA SER A 320 23.92 -10.02 1.35
C SER A 320 24.23 -10.49 -0.07
N VAL A 321 23.25 -11.02 -0.77
CA VAL A 321 23.32 -11.35 -2.20
C VAL A 321 22.37 -10.43 -2.95
N ALA A 322 22.84 -9.76 -4.01
CA ALA A 322 22.04 -8.84 -4.83
C ALA A 322 21.26 -7.77 -4.01
N GLY A 323 21.84 -7.29 -2.91
CA GLY A 323 21.25 -6.30 -2.02
C GLY A 323 20.08 -6.81 -1.17
N GLU A 324 19.85 -8.13 -1.11
CA GLU A 324 18.84 -8.76 -0.23
C GLU A 324 19.35 -8.93 1.19
N TRP A 325 18.45 -9.28 2.12
CA TRP A 325 18.84 -9.63 3.48
C TRP A 325 19.79 -10.83 3.50
N SER A 326 20.77 -10.78 4.39
CA SER A 326 21.61 -11.95 4.67
C SER A 326 20.79 -13.07 5.32
N PHE A 327 21.30 -14.30 5.26
CA PHE A 327 20.64 -15.45 5.91
C PHE A 327 20.28 -15.19 7.38
N VAL A 328 21.19 -14.55 8.14
CA VAL A 328 20.91 -14.20 9.54
C VAL A 328 19.82 -13.12 9.67
N GLU A 329 19.80 -12.11 8.80
CA GLU A 329 18.74 -11.09 8.79
C GLU A 329 17.37 -11.70 8.42
N THR A 330 17.33 -12.61 7.45
CA THR A 330 16.14 -13.39 7.11
C THR A 330 15.58 -14.15 8.32
N LEU A 331 16.43 -14.86 9.07
CA LEU A 331 15.97 -15.58 10.25
C LEU A 331 15.46 -14.64 11.36
N ARG A 332 16.09 -13.47 11.54
CA ARG A 332 15.63 -12.44 12.49
C ARG A 332 14.29 -11.84 12.06
N HIS A 333 14.07 -11.70 10.76
CA HIS A 333 12.79 -11.24 10.22
C HIS A 333 11.68 -12.25 10.47
N LEU A 334 11.92 -13.54 10.24
CA LEU A 334 10.90 -14.55 10.49
C LEU A 334 10.53 -14.69 11.97
N VAL A 335 11.48 -14.44 12.87
CA VAL A 335 11.19 -14.27 14.32
C VAL A 335 10.23 -13.11 14.52
N PHE A 336 10.54 -11.93 13.97
CA PHE A 336 9.69 -10.74 14.05
C PHE A 336 8.27 -10.99 13.48
N ALA A 337 8.17 -11.58 12.29
CA ALA A 337 6.90 -11.90 11.65
C ALA A 337 6.03 -12.81 12.55
N THR A 338 6.64 -13.83 13.16
CA THR A 338 5.95 -14.72 14.09
C THR A 338 5.51 -14.01 15.37
N GLU A 339 6.39 -13.19 15.97
CA GLU A 339 6.07 -12.39 17.15
C GLU A 339 4.88 -11.47 16.88
N CYS A 340 4.85 -10.79 15.73
CA CYS A 340 3.72 -9.97 15.32
C CYS A 340 2.44 -10.79 15.10
N TRP A 341 2.44 -11.70 14.13
CA TRP A 341 1.20 -12.33 13.67
C TRP A 341 0.67 -13.39 14.63
N VAL A 342 1.54 -14.12 15.34
CA VAL A 342 1.12 -15.12 16.34
C VAL A 342 1.13 -14.55 17.75
N GLY A 343 2.20 -13.88 18.17
CA GLY A 343 2.30 -13.30 19.51
C GLY A 343 1.24 -12.23 19.74
N ARG A 344 1.22 -11.17 18.92
CA ARG A 344 0.19 -10.13 19.02
C ARG A 344 -1.12 -10.56 18.37
N GLY A 345 -1.09 -10.94 17.09
CA GLY A 345 -2.29 -11.14 16.28
C GLY A 345 -3.18 -12.30 16.73
N VAL A 346 -2.61 -13.36 17.32
CA VAL A 346 -3.37 -14.52 17.80
C VAL A 346 -3.43 -14.57 19.33
N ARG A 347 -2.31 -14.35 20.01
CA ARG A 347 -2.21 -14.51 21.47
C ARG A 347 -2.46 -13.21 22.25
N GLY A 348 -2.66 -12.09 21.56
CA GLY A 348 -3.02 -10.81 22.17
C GLY A 348 -1.88 -10.12 22.93
N GLU A 349 -0.62 -10.50 22.67
CA GLU A 349 0.54 -9.94 23.37
C GLU A 349 0.80 -8.48 22.96
N ALA A 350 1.03 -7.61 23.94
CA ALA A 350 1.16 -6.18 23.70
C ALA A 350 2.46 -5.80 22.95
N TYR A 351 3.58 -6.43 23.31
CA TYR A 351 4.90 -6.18 22.73
C TYR A 351 5.68 -7.50 22.64
N PRO A 352 5.39 -8.33 21.62
CA PRO A 352 5.95 -9.68 21.53
C PRO A 352 7.41 -9.72 21.05
N TRP A 353 7.96 -8.61 20.52
CA TRP A 353 9.25 -8.63 19.82
C TRP A 353 10.47 -8.25 20.66
N GLY A 354 11.58 -8.96 20.42
CA GLY A 354 12.84 -8.80 21.13
C GLY A 354 13.88 -7.89 20.44
N PRO A 355 15.01 -7.55 21.11
CA PRO A 355 16.02 -6.64 20.56
C PRO A 355 16.69 -7.08 19.25
N LEU A 356 16.65 -8.39 18.95
CA LEU A 356 17.23 -8.96 17.74
C LEU A 356 16.19 -9.17 16.63
N SER A 357 14.91 -8.93 16.88
CA SER A 357 13.88 -9.00 15.83
C SER A 357 14.17 -7.92 14.77
N LEU A 358 13.77 -8.18 13.52
CA LEU A 358 14.04 -7.28 12.39
C LEU A 358 12.77 -7.12 11.53
N PRO A 359 12.12 -5.95 11.49
CA PRO A 359 10.98 -5.72 10.63
C PRO A 359 11.39 -5.63 9.15
N TRP A 360 10.39 -5.59 8.28
CA TRP A 360 10.61 -5.32 6.86
C TRP A 360 11.17 -3.91 6.63
N ASP A 361 11.74 -3.67 5.45
CA ASP A 361 12.56 -2.49 5.17
C ASP A 361 11.77 -1.17 5.26
N GLU A 362 10.50 -1.21 4.85
CA GLU A 362 9.58 -0.08 4.78
C GLU A 362 8.77 0.11 6.07
N ALA A 363 9.04 -0.67 7.11
CA ALA A 363 8.23 -0.61 8.32
C ALA A 363 8.22 0.83 8.88
N PRO A 364 7.14 1.33 9.51
CA PRO A 364 7.10 2.69 10.04
C PRO A 364 7.95 2.84 11.33
N ASP A 365 8.87 3.82 11.38
CA ASP A 365 9.73 4.06 12.56
C ASP A 365 8.92 4.36 13.84
N ALA A 366 7.73 4.96 13.69
CA ALA A 366 6.83 5.33 14.78
C ALA A 366 6.35 4.14 15.64
N MET A 367 6.43 2.90 15.12
CA MET A 367 6.01 1.70 15.86
C MET A 367 7.05 1.21 16.88
N GLY A 368 8.24 1.82 16.94
CA GLY A 368 9.28 1.43 17.88
C GLY A 368 9.78 0.00 17.67
N PHE A 369 9.74 -0.49 16.43
CA PHE A 369 10.27 -1.80 16.09
C PHE A 369 11.80 -1.84 16.28
N PRO A 370 12.36 -2.95 16.76
CA PRO A 370 13.80 -3.17 16.80
C PRO A 370 14.34 -3.21 15.37
N ARG A 371 15.32 -2.37 15.02
CA ARG A 371 15.85 -2.25 13.63
C ARG A 371 17.37 -2.27 13.56
N ASP A 372 18.01 -2.92 14.52
CA ASP A 372 19.46 -2.97 14.52
C ASP A 372 19.96 -3.89 13.39
N ARG A 373 20.14 -3.33 12.19
CA ARG A 373 20.78 -4.01 11.05
C ARG A 373 22.29 -4.18 11.25
N ALA A 374 22.90 -3.44 12.17
CA ALA A 374 24.30 -3.61 12.51
C ALA A 374 24.51 -4.81 13.45
N ALA A 375 23.46 -5.31 14.11
CA ALA A 375 23.55 -6.52 14.91
C ALA A 375 24.05 -7.71 14.08
N ARG A 376 25.05 -8.40 14.63
CA ARG A 376 25.65 -9.61 14.05
C ARG A 376 25.57 -10.77 15.05
N PRO A 377 24.36 -11.21 15.45
CA PRO A 377 24.22 -12.36 16.34
C PRO A 377 24.72 -13.63 15.64
N SER A 378 25.35 -14.54 16.39
CA SER A 378 25.71 -15.86 15.87
C SER A 378 24.47 -16.63 15.40
N LEU A 379 24.62 -17.50 14.40
CA LEU A 379 23.54 -18.38 13.92
C LEU A 379 22.79 -19.08 15.07
N ASP A 380 23.50 -19.72 16.00
CA ASP A 380 22.89 -20.44 17.12
C ASP A 380 22.05 -19.53 18.03
N LYS A 381 22.42 -18.25 18.16
CA LYS A 381 21.66 -17.27 18.95
C LYS A 381 20.33 -16.94 18.30
N VAL A 382 20.31 -16.76 16.97
CA VAL A 382 19.06 -16.49 16.23
C VAL A 382 18.21 -17.75 16.12
N LEU A 383 18.83 -18.92 15.94
CA LEU A 383 18.10 -20.20 15.93
C LEU A 383 17.42 -20.49 17.27
N ALA A 384 18.03 -20.10 18.41
CA ALA A 384 17.37 -20.21 19.71
C ALA A 384 16.09 -19.36 19.80
N LEU A 385 16.14 -18.10 19.33
CA LEU A 385 14.96 -17.23 19.26
C LEU A 385 13.90 -17.80 18.31
N ARG A 386 14.34 -18.32 17.17
CA ARG A 386 13.48 -18.93 16.17
C ARG A 386 12.80 -20.19 16.70
N ALA A 387 13.48 -21.01 17.50
CA ALA A 387 12.87 -22.18 18.13
C ALA A 387 11.75 -21.78 19.11
N GLU A 388 11.92 -20.70 19.88
CA GLU A 388 10.87 -20.17 20.75
C GLU A 388 9.67 -19.66 19.93
N ALA A 389 9.93 -18.90 18.87
CA ALA A 389 8.91 -18.41 17.94
C ALA A 389 8.14 -19.58 17.28
N GLN A 390 8.84 -20.58 16.76
CA GLN A 390 8.23 -21.76 16.13
C GLN A 390 7.40 -22.58 17.12
N ALA A 391 7.85 -22.70 18.38
CA ALA A 391 7.07 -23.37 19.43
C ALA A 391 5.75 -22.63 19.73
N ALA A 392 5.73 -21.29 19.64
CA ALA A 392 4.50 -20.51 19.75
C ALA A 392 3.52 -20.81 18.60
N VAL A 393 4.02 -20.88 17.36
CA VAL A 393 3.18 -21.26 16.20
C VAL A 393 2.63 -22.66 16.39
N ARG A 394 3.48 -23.63 16.79
CA ARG A 394 3.06 -25.01 17.03
C ARG A 394 1.99 -25.12 18.10
N THR A 395 2.11 -24.38 19.18
CA THR A 395 1.08 -24.34 20.25
C THR A 395 -0.28 -23.92 19.68
N VAL A 396 -0.31 -22.93 18.80
CA VAL A 396 -1.54 -22.46 18.13
C VAL A 396 -2.06 -23.50 17.14
N VAL A 397 -1.20 -24.00 16.26
CA VAL A 397 -1.56 -24.94 15.18
C VAL A 397 -2.03 -26.29 15.74
N ASP A 398 -1.41 -26.80 16.81
CA ASP A 398 -1.82 -28.06 17.44
C ASP A 398 -3.22 -27.93 18.06
N GLY A 399 -3.52 -26.79 18.68
CA GLY A 399 -4.83 -26.50 19.30
C GLY A 399 -5.93 -26.04 18.33
N LEU A 400 -5.62 -25.91 17.04
CA LEU A 400 -6.50 -25.32 16.05
C LEU A 400 -7.73 -26.19 15.74
N THR A 401 -8.90 -25.57 15.61
CA THR A 401 -10.12 -26.21 15.10
C THR A 401 -10.62 -25.43 13.90
N ASP A 402 -11.43 -26.06 13.05
CA ASP A 402 -12.01 -25.37 11.88
C ASP A 402 -12.85 -24.16 12.29
N ASP A 403 -13.65 -24.28 13.36
CA ASP A 403 -14.41 -23.17 13.93
C ASP A 403 -13.50 -22.05 14.48
N GLY A 404 -12.29 -22.40 14.94
CA GLY A 404 -11.32 -21.47 15.49
C GLY A 404 -10.58 -20.64 14.45
N LEU A 405 -10.59 -21.05 13.18
CA LEU A 405 -9.85 -20.38 12.10
C LEU A 405 -10.36 -18.96 11.82
N ASP A 406 -11.68 -18.79 11.81
CA ASP A 406 -12.30 -17.52 11.41
C ASP A 406 -12.64 -16.61 12.62
N VAL A 407 -12.16 -16.99 13.81
CA VAL A 407 -12.20 -16.15 15.00
C VAL A 407 -11.27 -14.96 14.82
N VAL A 408 -11.74 -13.76 15.20
CA VAL A 408 -10.93 -12.54 15.31
C VAL A 408 -10.51 -12.36 16.78
N PRO A 409 -9.24 -12.61 17.14
CA PRO A 409 -8.77 -12.47 18.51
C PRO A 409 -8.76 -11.00 18.95
N ALA A 410 -8.99 -10.76 20.24
CA ALA A 410 -8.74 -9.46 20.82
C ALA A 410 -7.23 -9.24 20.93
N VAL A 411 -6.74 -8.13 20.37
CA VAL A 411 -5.33 -7.71 20.49
C VAL A 411 -5.21 -6.59 21.52
N ALA A 412 -4.04 -6.46 22.15
CA ALA A 412 -3.81 -5.43 23.15
C ALA A 412 -3.99 -4.01 22.58
N ASP A 413 -4.63 -3.13 23.36
CA ASP A 413 -4.78 -1.72 23.02
C ASP A 413 -3.42 -1.01 22.89
N GLY A 414 -3.35 -0.03 22.00
CA GLY A 414 -2.13 0.75 21.73
C GLY A 414 -1.44 0.38 20.41
N PRO A 415 -0.35 1.10 20.06
CA PRO A 415 0.36 0.92 18.80
C PRO A 415 1.03 -0.47 18.76
N GLY A 416 0.91 -1.15 17.63
CA GLY A 416 1.56 -2.43 17.39
C GLY A 416 1.11 -3.08 16.08
N TRP A 417 1.82 -4.11 15.66
CA TRP A 417 1.56 -4.82 14.41
C TRP A 417 1.35 -6.32 14.64
N PRO A 418 0.35 -6.95 14.01
CA PRO A 418 -0.61 -6.35 13.08
C PRO A 418 -1.65 -5.46 13.80
N PRO A 419 -2.37 -4.60 13.06
CA PRO A 419 -3.52 -3.89 13.60
C PRO A 419 -4.63 -4.88 14.03
N PRO A 420 -5.57 -4.47 14.90
CA PRO A 420 -6.73 -5.30 15.24
C PRO A 420 -7.56 -5.67 14.00
N GLY A 421 -8.27 -6.80 14.06
CA GLY A 421 -9.29 -7.17 13.06
C GLY A 421 -8.93 -8.35 12.14
N HIS A 422 -7.76 -8.97 12.33
CA HIS A 422 -7.37 -10.15 11.57
C HIS A 422 -7.89 -11.45 12.21
N THR A 423 -8.34 -12.38 11.38
CA THR A 423 -8.71 -13.73 11.85
C THR A 423 -7.47 -14.57 12.16
N VAL A 424 -7.62 -15.63 12.97
CA VAL A 424 -6.56 -16.62 13.21
C VAL A 424 -6.03 -17.19 11.88
N ARG A 425 -6.94 -17.47 10.94
CA ARG A 425 -6.60 -17.92 9.58
C ARG A 425 -5.71 -16.93 8.86
N GLN A 426 -6.06 -15.65 8.85
CA GLN A 426 -5.26 -14.61 8.17
C GLN A 426 -3.86 -14.51 8.79
N CYS A 427 -3.77 -14.47 10.12
CA CYS A 427 -2.49 -14.43 10.82
C CYS A 427 -1.60 -15.64 10.50
N LEU A 428 -2.16 -16.85 10.51
CA LEU A 428 -1.40 -18.07 10.22
C LEU A 428 -1.02 -18.18 8.74
N LEU A 429 -1.89 -17.76 7.81
CA LEU A 429 -1.56 -17.73 6.37
C LEU A 429 -0.40 -16.77 6.10
N THR A 430 -0.39 -15.60 6.74
CA THR A 430 0.74 -14.67 6.63
C THR A 430 2.03 -15.35 7.08
N VAL A 431 2.06 -15.97 8.26
CA VAL A 431 3.26 -16.66 8.76
C VAL A 431 3.70 -17.80 7.84
N LEU A 432 2.77 -18.62 7.32
CA LEU A 432 3.12 -19.68 6.36
C LEU A 432 3.73 -19.11 5.07
N ASN A 433 3.21 -18.00 4.58
CA ASN A 433 3.70 -17.35 3.36
C ASN A 433 5.10 -16.75 3.58
N GLU A 434 5.29 -16.01 4.68
CA GLU A 434 6.59 -15.46 5.09
C GLU A 434 7.65 -16.57 5.17
N GLU A 435 7.33 -17.64 5.90
CA GLU A 435 8.22 -18.79 6.08
C GLU A 435 8.57 -19.49 4.76
N TYR A 436 7.62 -19.62 3.84
CA TYR A 436 7.85 -20.24 2.55
C TYR A 436 8.69 -19.36 1.62
N ALA A 437 8.28 -18.11 1.43
CA ALA A 437 8.91 -17.17 0.50
C ALA A 437 10.36 -16.89 0.90
N HIS A 438 10.60 -16.57 2.17
CA HIS A 438 11.94 -16.27 2.67
C HIS A 438 12.88 -17.48 2.62
N ARG A 439 12.36 -18.71 2.70
CA ARG A 439 13.18 -19.91 2.52
C ARG A 439 13.68 -20.04 1.08
N LEU A 440 12.86 -19.70 0.09
CA LEU A 440 13.27 -19.73 -1.31
C LEU A 440 14.41 -18.74 -1.59
N PHE A 441 14.31 -17.52 -1.06
CA PHE A 441 15.40 -16.54 -1.13
C PHE A 441 16.66 -17.04 -0.40
N ALA A 442 16.49 -17.59 0.80
CA ALA A 442 17.60 -18.15 1.57
C ALA A 442 18.33 -19.28 0.82
N GLU A 443 17.63 -20.26 0.26
CA GLU A 443 18.24 -21.36 -0.49
C GLU A 443 18.98 -20.87 -1.74
N ARG A 444 18.40 -19.91 -2.47
CA ARG A 444 19.05 -19.28 -3.62
C ARG A 444 20.36 -18.62 -3.20
N ASP A 445 20.33 -17.83 -2.13
CA ASP A 445 21.48 -17.04 -1.69
C ASP A 445 22.58 -17.90 -1.08
N LEU A 446 22.20 -18.94 -0.32
CA LEU A 446 23.14 -19.93 0.17
C LEU A 446 23.90 -20.62 -0.98
N ALA A 447 23.21 -20.98 -2.06
CA ALA A 447 23.86 -21.57 -3.23
C ALA A 447 24.87 -20.60 -3.89
N VAL A 448 24.51 -19.32 -4.04
CA VAL A 448 25.45 -18.29 -4.55
C VAL A 448 26.67 -18.13 -3.63
N LEU A 449 26.45 -18.11 -2.32
CA LEU A 449 27.50 -17.99 -1.32
C LEU A 449 28.39 -19.24 -1.22
N GLU A 450 27.88 -20.44 -1.54
CA GLU A 450 28.69 -21.67 -1.64
C GLU A 450 29.65 -21.61 -2.84
N GLU A 451 29.19 -21.10 -3.98
CA GLU A 451 30.00 -20.97 -5.20
C GLU A 451 31.08 -19.88 -5.11
N GLY A 452 31.03 -19.04 -4.08
CA GLY A 452 31.98 -17.95 -3.85
C GLY A 452 31.77 -16.72 -4.73
N GLY A 453 30.59 -16.60 -5.35
CA GLY A 453 30.18 -15.42 -6.08
C GLY A 453 29.66 -14.32 -5.16
N GLU A 454 30.08 -13.07 -5.41
CA GLU A 454 29.24 -11.91 -5.14
C GLU A 454 28.29 -11.84 -6.36
N GLY A 455 27.06 -12.35 -6.24
CA GLY A 455 26.09 -12.34 -7.36
C GLY A 455 25.78 -10.92 -7.85
N PRO A 456 25.43 -10.75 -9.15
CA PRO A 456 25.38 -9.46 -9.85
C PRO A 456 24.44 -8.41 -9.24
#